data_AF-X8DDI8-F1
#
_entry.id   AF-X8DDI8-F1
#
_cell.length_a   1.000
_cell.length_b   1.000
_cell.length_c   1.000
_cell.angle_alpha   90.00
_cell.angle_beta   90.00
_cell.angle_gamma   90.00
#
_symmetry.space_group_name_H-M   'P 1'
#
loop_
_entity.id
_entity.type
_entity.pdbx_description
1 polymer ?
#
loop_
_entity_poly.entity_id
_entity_poly.type
_entity_poly.pdbx_seq_one_letter_code
_entity_poly.pdbx_strand_id
1 'polypeptide(L)'
;MRLLEGPRFCGHPDLRYALVPSTSPVSRDFRPREYWRGPVWPVLTWLFCWAFERRGWSERAFLLRQEGLRQAGDGSFAEYYEPFTGEPLGSMQQSWTAAAVLDWLG
;
A
#
# COMPACT_ATOMS: atom_id res chain seq x y z
N MET A 1 12.49 11.93 1.98
CA MET A 1 11.97 10.71 2.64
C MET A 1 11.21 10.98 3.94
N ARG A 2 11.64 11.89 4.82
CA ARG A 2 10.95 12.19 6.11
C ARG A 2 9.42 12.36 6.05
N LEU A 3 8.88 12.94 4.98
CA LEU A 3 7.42 13.09 4.84
C LEU A 3 6.71 11.75 4.58
N LEU A 4 7.23 10.96 3.63
CA LEU A 4 6.63 9.69 3.22
C LEU A 4 6.75 8.62 4.32
N GLU A 5 7.89 8.55 4.98
CA GLU A 5 8.16 7.60 6.07
C GLU A 5 7.59 8.10 7.42
N GLY A 6 7.14 9.34 7.49
CA GLY A 6 6.66 9.97 8.72
C GLY A 6 5.20 9.67 9.05
N PRO A 7 4.69 10.25 10.15
CA PRO A 7 3.35 9.98 10.67
C PRO A 7 2.21 10.50 9.79
N ARG A 8 2.52 11.17 8.68
CA ARG A 8 1.51 11.62 7.70
C ARG A 8 1.20 10.56 6.64
N PHE A 9 2.05 9.55 6.47
CA PHE A 9 1.89 8.48 5.49
C PHE A 9 2.30 7.14 6.12
N CYS A 10 3.36 6.49 5.66
CA CYS A 10 3.69 5.10 6.02
C CYS A 10 3.95 4.89 7.52
N GLY A 11 4.40 5.93 8.23
CA GLY A 11 4.66 5.89 9.66
C GLY A 11 3.46 6.31 10.53
N HIS A 12 2.26 6.45 9.96
CA HIS A 12 1.08 6.79 10.75
C HIS A 12 0.75 5.63 11.72
N PRO A 13 0.58 5.91 13.04
CA PRO A 13 0.56 4.87 14.07
C PRO A 13 -0.59 3.87 13.96
N ASP A 14 -1.71 4.30 13.36
CA ASP A 14 -2.91 3.47 13.27
C ASP A 14 -2.94 2.58 12.02
N LEU A 15 -1.96 2.69 11.10
CA LEU A 15 -1.95 1.86 9.90
C LEU A 15 -1.73 0.39 10.25
N ARG A 16 -2.53 -0.49 9.64
CA ARG A 16 -2.33 -1.93 9.80
C ARG A 16 -1.06 -2.42 9.14
N TYR A 17 -0.72 -1.84 7.98
CA TYR A 17 0.46 -2.13 7.19
C TYR A 17 1.20 -0.82 6.92
N ALA A 18 2.53 -0.81 7.03
CA ALA A 18 3.34 0.40 6.83
C ALA A 18 3.50 0.74 5.33
N LEU A 19 2.36 0.98 4.67
CA LEU A 19 2.22 1.25 3.23
C LEU A 19 1.77 2.69 2.98
N VAL A 20 1.66 3.10 1.72
CA VAL A 20 1.31 4.47 1.33
C VAL A 20 -0.22 4.58 1.15
N PRO A 21 -0.95 5.29 2.04
CA PRO A 21 -2.36 5.62 1.80
C PRO A 21 -2.48 6.57 0.60
N SER A 22 -3.52 6.43 -0.20
CA SER A 22 -3.79 7.30 -1.37
C SER A 22 -3.99 8.77 -0.97
N THR A 23 -4.47 9.01 0.24
CA THR A 23 -4.54 10.33 0.88
C THR A 23 -4.04 10.20 2.31
N SER A 24 -3.26 11.18 2.78
CA SER A 24 -2.71 11.20 4.15
C SER A 24 -3.82 11.04 5.20
N PRO A 25 -3.70 10.11 6.17
CA PRO A 25 -4.69 9.91 7.23
C PRO A 25 -4.98 11.14 8.10
N VAL A 26 -4.03 12.08 8.17
CA VAL A 26 -4.19 13.34 8.93
C VAL A 26 -4.76 14.49 8.08
N SER A 27 -5.08 14.23 6.80
CA SER A 27 -5.73 15.21 5.93
C SER A 27 -7.22 15.32 6.23
N ARG A 28 -7.78 16.52 6.13
CA ARG A 28 -9.24 16.74 6.18
C ARG A 28 -10.01 16.01 5.07
N ASP A 29 -9.32 15.75 3.95
CA ASP A 29 -9.88 15.11 2.76
C ASP A 29 -9.87 13.58 2.85
N PHE A 30 -9.26 13.04 3.91
CA PHE A 30 -9.13 11.60 4.13
C PHE A 30 -10.49 10.94 4.37
N ARG A 31 -10.75 9.88 3.61
CA ARG A 31 -11.91 9.00 3.74
C ARG A 31 -11.38 7.57 3.61
N PRO A 32 -11.35 6.78 4.70
CA PRO A 32 -10.60 5.52 4.74
C PRO A 32 -11.09 4.44 3.77
N ARG A 33 -12.32 4.58 3.27
CA ARG A 33 -12.99 3.58 2.41
C ARG A 33 -13.33 4.11 1.02
N GLU A 34 -13.10 5.39 0.75
CA GLU A 34 -13.64 6.07 -0.43
C GLU A 34 -12.58 6.16 -1.54
N TYR A 35 -12.34 5.04 -2.21
CA TYR A 35 -11.55 4.97 -3.44
C TYR A 35 -10.15 5.62 -3.31
N TRP A 36 -9.86 6.70 -4.04
CA TRP A 36 -8.56 7.40 -3.99
C TRP A 36 -8.41 8.41 -2.82
N ARG A 37 -9.40 8.50 -1.94
CA ARG A 37 -9.41 9.47 -0.84
C ARG A 37 -8.84 8.93 0.47
N GLY A 38 -8.17 7.79 0.48
CA GLY A 38 -7.65 7.23 1.73
C GLY A 38 -7.10 5.81 1.65
N PRO A 39 -7.82 4.84 1.05
CA PRO A 39 -7.37 3.47 0.93
C PRO A 39 -5.92 3.28 0.45
N VAL A 40 -5.34 2.14 0.83
CA VAL A 40 -4.02 1.68 0.36
C VAL A 40 -4.21 0.84 -0.89
N TRP A 41 -3.42 1.12 -1.93
CA TRP A 41 -3.55 0.50 -3.24
C TRP A 41 -2.34 -0.38 -3.55
N PRO A 42 -2.50 -1.72 -3.69
CA PRO A 42 -1.39 -2.63 -4.00
C PRO A 42 -0.62 -2.22 -5.26
N VAL A 43 -1.30 -1.70 -6.28
CA VAL A 43 -0.67 -1.20 -7.52
C VAL A 43 0.27 -0.01 -7.26
N LEU A 44 -0.07 0.90 -6.34
CA LEU A 44 0.82 1.99 -5.97
C LEU A 44 1.99 1.50 -5.12
N THR A 45 1.74 0.57 -4.19
CA THR A 45 2.82 -0.08 -3.42
C THR A 45 3.84 -0.68 -4.38
N TRP A 46 3.38 -1.43 -5.39
CA TRP A 46 4.24 -2.04 -6.40
C TRP A 46 5.04 -0.99 -7.19
N LEU A 47 4.37 0.08 -7.66
CA LEU A 47 5.02 1.14 -8.40
C LEU A 47 6.11 1.85 -7.57
N PHE A 48 5.85 2.10 -6.28
CA PHE A 48 6.84 2.67 -5.37
C PHE A 48 8.01 1.70 -5.12
N CYS A 49 7.76 0.40 -4.90
CA CYS A 49 8.81 -0.60 -4.79
C CYS A 49 9.74 -0.57 -6.01
N TRP A 50 9.17 -0.68 -7.21
CA TRP A 50 9.93 -0.69 -8.46
C TRP A 50 10.73 0.60 -8.65
N ALA A 51 10.11 1.75 -8.37
CA ALA A 51 10.78 3.05 -8.47
C ALA A 51 11.91 3.20 -7.43
N PHE A 52 11.74 2.67 -6.22
CA PHE A 52 12.77 2.69 -5.18
C PHE A 52 13.95 1.79 -5.50
N GLU A 53 13.72 0.59 -6.04
CA GLU A 53 14.81 -0.26 -6.54
C GLU A 53 15.58 0.43 -7.65
N ARG A 54 14.89 1.03 -8.63
CA ARG A 54 15.51 1.79 -9.72
C ARG A 54 16.37 2.97 -9.22
N ARG A 55 16.08 3.49 -8.02
CA ARG A 55 16.83 4.58 -7.38
C ARG A 55 17.98 4.08 -6.51
N GLY A 56 18.19 2.77 -6.40
CA GLY A 56 19.17 2.15 -5.51
C GLY A 56 18.75 2.18 -4.04
N TRP A 57 17.47 2.36 -3.74
CA TRP A 57 16.91 2.39 -2.39
C TRP A 57 16.36 1.01 -1.99
N SER A 58 17.17 -0.04 -2.15
CA SER A 58 16.72 -1.42 -2.05
C SER A 58 16.12 -1.80 -0.70
N GLU A 59 16.64 -1.28 0.42
CA GLU A 59 16.04 -1.52 1.74
C GLU A 59 14.60 -0.99 1.84
N ARG A 60 14.34 0.17 1.24
CA ARG A 60 12.99 0.79 1.26
C ARG A 60 12.02 0.04 0.37
N ALA A 61 12.49 -0.37 -0.80
CA ALA A 61 11.70 -1.20 -1.71
C ALA A 61 11.37 -2.56 -1.07
N PHE A 62 12.35 -3.18 -0.41
CA PHE A 62 12.17 -4.42 0.33
C PHE A 62 11.08 -4.30 1.40
N LEU A 63 11.11 -3.24 2.22
CA LEU A 63 10.10 -3.01 3.27
C LEU A 63 8.69 -2.84 2.69
N LEU A 64 8.54 -2.06 1.62
CA LEU A 64 7.24 -1.90 0.95
C LEU A 64 6.74 -3.21 0.33
N ARG A 65 7.63 -3.98 -0.30
CA ARG A 65 7.30 -5.31 -0.85
C ARG A 65 6.86 -6.26 0.27
N GLN A 66 7.58 -6.30 1.38
CA GLN A 66 7.25 -7.14 2.52
C GLN A 66 5.85 -6.83 3.09
N GLU A 67 5.55 -5.55 3.29
CA GLU A 67 4.23 -5.13 3.80
C GLU A 67 3.12 -5.31 2.78
N GLY A 68 3.40 -5.12 1.48
CA GLY A 68 2.47 -5.40 0.39
C GLY A 68 2.09 -6.88 0.31
N LEU A 69 3.07 -7.77 0.42
CA LEU A 69 2.85 -9.22 0.49
C LEU A 69 2.08 -9.61 1.75
N ARG A 70 2.37 -8.98 2.90
CA ARG A 70 1.62 -9.23 4.14
C ARG A 70 0.16 -8.78 4.01
N GLN A 71 -0.11 -7.66 3.36
CA GLN A 71 -1.47 -7.18 3.07
C GLN A 71 -2.21 -8.13 2.12
N ALA A 72 -1.57 -8.57 1.04
CA ALA A 72 -2.17 -9.47 0.06
C ALA A 72 -2.23 -10.94 0.52
N GLY A 73 -1.70 -11.26 1.70
CA GLY A 73 -1.68 -12.61 2.26
C GLY A 73 -3.06 -13.16 2.62
N ASP A 74 -4.11 -12.35 2.57
CA ASP A 74 -5.50 -12.78 2.71
C ASP A 74 -6.05 -13.50 1.46
N GLY A 75 -5.37 -13.37 0.31
CA GLY A 75 -5.74 -14.00 -0.95
C GLY A 75 -6.97 -13.40 -1.65
N SER A 76 -7.48 -12.25 -1.18
CA SER A 76 -8.65 -11.60 -1.80
C SER A 76 -8.30 -10.92 -3.13
N PHE A 77 -7.05 -10.51 -3.27
CA PHE A 77 -6.56 -9.68 -4.38
C PHE A 77 -7.46 -8.46 -4.61
N ALA A 78 -7.76 -7.74 -3.54
CA ALA A 78 -8.62 -6.57 -3.60
C ALA A 78 -7.99 -5.42 -4.39
N GLU A 79 -8.85 -4.53 -4.92
CA GLU A 79 -8.44 -3.35 -5.66
C GLU A 79 -7.72 -2.35 -4.75
N TYR A 80 -8.23 -2.16 -3.54
CA TYR A 80 -7.63 -1.36 -2.47
C TYR A 80 -8.06 -1.89 -1.10
N TYR A 81 -7.31 -1.52 -0.06
CA TYR A 81 -7.54 -1.99 1.29
C TYR A 81 -7.76 -0.82 2.23
N GLU A 82 -8.66 -1.01 3.21
CA GLU A 82 -8.85 -0.05 4.29
C GLU A 82 -7.54 0.07 5.11
N PRO A 83 -7.02 1.29 5.35
CA PRO A 83 -5.66 1.50 5.85
C PRO A 83 -5.42 1.04 7.30
N PHE A 84 -6.44 1.03 8.15
CA PHE A 84 -6.36 0.77 9.58
C PHE A 84 -6.79 -0.66 9.96
N THR A 85 -7.78 -1.21 9.27
CA THR A 85 -8.32 -2.55 9.52
C THR A 85 -7.76 -3.58 8.55
N GLY A 86 -7.27 -3.16 7.38
CA GLY A 86 -6.87 -4.06 6.30
C GLY A 86 -8.04 -4.79 5.64
N GLU A 87 -9.27 -4.30 5.81
CA GLU A 87 -10.42 -4.85 5.10
C GLU A 87 -10.23 -4.70 3.58
N PRO A 88 -10.42 -5.77 2.80
CA PRO A 88 -10.38 -5.69 1.35
C PRO A 88 -11.60 -4.91 0.83
N LEU A 89 -11.37 -3.91 -0.03
CA LEU A 89 -12.40 -3.03 -0.59
C LEU A 89 -12.30 -2.96 -2.13
N GLY A 90 -13.31 -2.38 -2.76
CA GLY A 90 -13.40 -2.27 -4.21
C GLY A 90 -13.66 -3.63 -4.88
N SER A 91 -13.16 -3.80 -6.10
CA SER A 91 -13.24 -5.09 -6.79
C SER A 91 -12.33 -6.13 -6.13
N MET A 92 -12.83 -7.34 -5.92
CA MET A 92 -12.00 -8.50 -5.60
C MET A 92 -11.39 -9.09 -6.87
N GLN A 93 -10.41 -9.99 -6.73
CA GLN A 93 -9.73 -10.63 -7.87
C GLN A 93 -9.20 -9.60 -8.89
N GLN A 94 -8.76 -8.44 -8.41
CA GLN A 94 -8.29 -7.36 -9.24
C GLN A 94 -6.96 -7.76 -9.89
N SER A 95 -6.92 -7.73 -11.23
CA SER A 95 -5.81 -8.31 -11.99
C SER A 95 -4.45 -7.68 -11.67
N TRP A 96 -4.39 -6.36 -11.47
CA TRP A 96 -3.11 -5.69 -11.14
C TRP A 96 -2.62 -6.02 -9.72
N THR A 97 -3.50 -6.44 -8.82
CA THR A 97 -3.12 -6.80 -7.45
C THR A 97 -2.47 -8.17 -7.49
N ALA A 98 -3.06 -9.10 -8.24
CA ALA A 98 -2.43 -10.39 -8.54
C ALA A 98 -1.10 -10.22 -9.28
N ALA A 99 -1.02 -9.33 -10.27
CA ALA A 99 0.23 -9.06 -11.00
C ALA A 99 1.34 -8.52 -10.09
N ALA A 100 1.02 -7.59 -9.17
CA ALA A 100 1.98 -7.10 -8.19
C ALA A 100 2.52 -8.21 -7.29
N VAL A 101 1.64 -9.11 -6.82
CA VAL A 101 2.05 -10.27 -6.02
C VAL A 101 2.92 -11.25 -6.81
N LEU A 102 2.59 -11.49 -8.08
CA LEU A 102 3.40 -12.34 -8.96
C LEU A 102 4.80 -11.77 -9.16
N ASP A 103 4.92 -10.47 -9.45
CA ASP A 103 6.23 -9.80 -9.60
C ASP A 103 7.03 -9.80 -8.29
N TRP A 104 6.37 -9.60 -7.15
CA TRP A 104 7.05 -9.67 -5.87
C TRP A 104 7.47 -11.09 -5.49
N LEU A 105 6.82 -12.16 -5.92
CA LEU A 105 7.20 -13.53 -5.55
C LEU A 105 8.11 -14.22 -6.57
N GLY A 106 8.20 -13.70 -7.79
CA GLY A 106 9.17 -14.10 -8.81
C GLY A 106 10.58 -13.60 -8.52
#